data_AF-A0A1X4I656-F1
#
_entry.id   AF-A0A1X4I656-F1
#
_cell.length_a   1.000
_cell.length_b   1.000
_cell.length_c   1.000
_cell.angle_alpha   90.00
_cell.angle_beta   90.00
_cell.angle_gamma   90.00
#
_symmetry.space_group_name_H-M   'P 1'
#
loop_
_entity.id
_entity.type
_entity.pdbx_description
1 polymer ?
#
loop_
_entity_poly.entity_id
_entity_poly.type
_entity_poly.pdbx_seq_one_letter_code
_entity_poly.pdbx_strand_id
1 'polypeptide(L)'
;AKAESAPACGEREPRVLAGVLWKSGSGTWYLLAAGSRDLASVGATGGVEGSARGRLLAVRADKGARADLKGTLGNGRSVDGLR
;
A
#
# COMPACT_ATOMS: atom_id res chain seq x y z
N ALA A 1 -21.69 19.04 -6.01
CA ALA A 1 -20.62 18.77 -6.98
C ALA A 1 -19.76 17.63 -6.46
N LYS A 2 -19.64 16.52 -7.19
CA LYS A 2 -18.62 15.50 -6.91
C LYS A 2 -17.43 15.84 -7.79
N ALA A 3 -16.25 15.98 -7.20
CA ALA A 3 -15.03 16.30 -7.93
C ALA A 3 -14.51 15.02 -8.56
N GLU A 4 -14.86 14.79 -9.82
CA GLU A 4 -14.48 13.57 -10.57
C GLU A 4 -12.99 13.56 -10.99
N SER A 5 -12.22 14.60 -10.63
CA SER A 5 -10.83 14.78 -11.08
C SER A 5 -9.88 15.32 -10.00
N ALA A 6 -10.18 15.08 -8.72
CA ALA A 6 -9.21 15.38 -7.66
C ALA A 6 -8.11 14.30 -7.66
N PRO A 7 -6.83 14.66 -7.43
CA PRO A 7 -5.79 13.67 -7.18
C PRO A 7 -6.20 12.77 -6.00
N ALA A 8 -6.03 11.46 -6.16
CA ALA A 8 -6.33 10.49 -5.11
C ALA A 8 -5.46 10.68 -3.86
N CYS A 9 -4.37 11.44 -3.96
CA CYS A 9 -3.56 11.92 -2.85
C CYS A 9 -3.66 13.45 -2.76
N GLY A 10 -4.29 13.96 -1.71
CA GLY A 10 -4.44 15.41 -1.51
C GLY A 10 -5.16 15.74 -0.21
N GLU A 11 -5.37 17.03 0.08
CA GLU A 11 -6.01 17.44 1.34
C GLU A 11 -7.41 16.84 1.56
N ARG A 12 -8.14 16.59 0.46
CA ARG A 12 -9.47 15.94 0.49
C ARG A 12 -9.40 14.43 0.70
N GLU A 13 -8.31 13.81 0.25
CA GLU A 13 -8.02 12.39 0.40
C GLU A 13 -6.65 12.21 1.07
N PRO A 14 -6.52 12.56 2.37
CA PRO A 14 -5.23 12.54 3.07
C PRO A 14 -4.79 11.12 3.46
N ARG A 15 -5.65 10.13 3.24
CA ARG A 15 -5.48 8.73 3.62
C ARG A 15 -5.27 7.90 2.38
N VAL A 16 -4.02 7.70 2.03
CA VAL A 16 -3.62 6.97 0.84
C VAL A 16 -2.70 5.82 1.21
N LEU A 17 -2.74 4.79 0.37
CA LEU A 17 -1.85 3.64 0.42
C LEU A 17 -1.48 3.31 -1.02
N ALA A 18 -0.20 3.17 -1.30
CA ALA A 18 0.29 2.77 -2.61
C ALA A 18 1.41 1.74 -2.46
N GLY A 19 1.65 0.96 -3.50
CA GLY A 19 2.78 0.07 -3.55
C GLY A 19 3.27 -0.20 -4.95
N VAL A 20 4.51 -0.66 -5.01
CA VAL A 20 5.24 -0.94 -6.25
C VAL A 20 6.00 -2.24 -6.10
N LEU A 21 6.17 -2.94 -7.21
CA LEU A 21 7.09 -4.05 -7.29
C LEU A 21 8.48 -3.52 -7.65
N TRP A 22 9.46 -3.77 -6.79
CA TRP A 22 10.82 -3.26 -6.93
C TRP A 22 11.84 -4.40 -6.90
N LYS A 23 12.85 -4.31 -7.76
CA LYS A 23 13.97 -5.26 -7.80
C LYS A 23 15.17 -4.64 -7.09
N SER A 24 15.66 -5.31 -6.06
CA SER A 24 16.90 -4.93 -5.36
C SER A 24 18.15 -5.09 -6.23
N GLY A 25 19.25 -4.47 -5.82
CA GLY A 25 20.54 -4.57 -6.52
C GLY A 25 21.09 -6.00 -6.62
N SER A 26 20.76 -6.88 -5.66
CA SER A 26 21.12 -8.31 -5.70
C SER A 26 20.15 -9.15 -6.55
N GLY A 27 19.14 -8.51 -7.14
CA GLY A 27 18.19 -9.13 -8.06
C GLY A 27 16.95 -9.75 -7.41
N THR A 28 16.84 -9.69 -6.09
CA THR A 28 15.64 -10.14 -5.36
C THR A 28 14.51 -9.12 -5.54
N TRP A 29 13.29 -9.60 -5.82
CA TRP A 29 12.09 -8.78 -5.95
C TRP A 29 11.38 -8.60 -4.61
N TYR A 30 10.79 -7.42 -4.44
CA TYR A 30 10.02 -7.04 -3.28
C TYR A 30 8.76 -6.28 -3.69
N LEU A 31 7.67 -6.52 -2.99
CA LEU A 31 6.59 -5.55 -2.88
C LEU A 31 6.98 -4.53 -1.82
N LEU A 32 7.05 -3.26 -2.20
CA LEU A 32 7.20 -2.13 -1.29
C LEU A 32 5.88 -1.37 -1.27
N ALA A 33 5.31 -1.15 -0.08
CA ALA A 33 4.12 -0.33 0.08
C ALA A 33 4.30 0.71 1.18
N ALA A 34 3.68 1.87 0.96
CA ALA A 34 3.70 2.99 1.88
C ALA A 34 2.33 3.66 1.92
N GLY A 35 1.88 4.01 3.12
CA GLY A 35 0.67 4.77 3.33
C GLY A 35 0.86 6.01 4.20
N SER A 36 -0.23 6.75 4.36
CA SER A 36 -0.33 7.92 5.22
C SER A 36 0.04 7.65 6.68
N ARG A 37 0.36 8.72 7.42
CA ARG A 37 0.87 8.65 8.80
C ARG A 37 -0.09 7.99 9.80
N ASP A 38 -1.38 8.00 9.50
CA ASP A 38 -2.45 7.48 10.36
C ASP A 38 -2.71 5.97 10.21
N LEU A 39 -2.02 5.31 9.26
CA LEU A 39 -2.05 3.85 9.17
C LEU A 39 -1.31 3.19 10.33
N ALA A 40 -2.02 2.32 11.04
CA ALA A 40 -1.53 1.47 12.10
C ALA A 40 -1.01 0.12 11.60
N SER A 41 -1.45 -0.34 10.43
CA SER A 41 -0.90 -1.52 9.76
C SER A 41 -1.12 -1.47 8.24
N VAL A 42 -0.29 -2.21 7.52
CA VAL A 42 -0.42 -2.47 6.07
C VAL A 42 -0.32 -3.96 5.83
N GLY A 43 -1.20 -4.48 4.97
CA GLY A 43 -1.20 -5.84 4.48
C GLY A 43 -1.22 -5.89 2.96
N ALA A 44 -0.67 -6.98 2.43
CA ALA A 44 -0.73 -7.37 1.03
C ALA A 44 -1.29 -8.78 0.93
N THR A 45 -2.16 -9.01 -0.06
CA THR A 45 -2.73 -10.32 -0.39
C THR A 45 -2.69 -10.58 -1.89
N GLY A 46 -2.90 -11.83 -2.31
CA GLY A 46 -2.89 -12.23 -3.72
C GLY A 46 -1.56 -12.87 -4.10
N GLY A 47 -0.89 -12.34 -5.13
CA GLY A 47 0.41 -12.86 -5.60
C GLY A 47 1.59 -12.54 -4.67
N VAL A 48 1.35 -11.75 -3.61
CA VAL A 48 2.27 -11.53 -2.49
C VAL A 48 1.44 -11.51 -1.22
N GLU A 49 1.88 -12.21 -0.19
CA GLU A 49 1.21 -12.19 1.11
C GLU A 49 2.17 -11.72 2.19
N GLY A 50 1.72 -10.74 2.98
CA GLY A 50 2.48 -10.27 4.13
C GLY A 50 1.81 -9.08 4.79
N SER A 51 2.17 -8.83 6.04
CA SER A 51 1.67 -7.68 6.78
C SER A 51 2.74 -7.11 7.71
N ALA A 52 2.59 -5.84 8.02
CA ALA A 52 3.45 -5.12 8.94
C ALA A 52 2.63 -4.14 9.77
N ARG A 53 3.08 -3.91 11.02
CA ARG A 53 2.59 -2.79 11.83
C ARG A 53 3.20 -1.49 11.30
N GLY A 54 2.45 -0.41 11.45
CA GLY A 54 2.77 0.91 10.90
C GLY A 54 2.36 1.05 9.43
N ARG A 55 2.93 2.07 8.77
CA ARG A 55 2.52 2.52 7.44
C ARG A 55 3.38 2.01 6.28
N LEU A 56 4.37 1.16 6.57
CA LEU A 56 5.34 0.67 5.59
C LEU A 56 5.32 -0.85 5.56
N LEU A 57 5.46 -1.42 4.38
CA LEU A 57 5.54 -2.85 4.16
C LEU A 57 6.63 -3.15 3.11
N ALA A 58 7.48 -4.13 3.40
CA ALA A 58 8.45 -4.67 2.46
C ALA A 58 8.41 -6.19 2.54
N VAL A 59 7.95 -6.84 1.47
CA VAL A 59 7.77 -8.31 1.43
C VAL A 59 8.43 -8.86 0.19
N ARG A 60 9.12 -9.99 0.32
CA ARG A 60 9.69 -10.73 -0.82
C ARG A 60 8.56 -11.11 -1.79
N ALA A 61 8.80 -10.93 -3.07
CA ALA A 61 7.82 -11.17 -4.11
C ALA A 61 8.46 -11.87 -5.29
N ASP A 62 7.64 -12.50 -6.11
CA ASP A 62 8.05 -12.98 -7.42
C ASP A 62 8.01 -11.84 -8.45
N LYS A 63 8.80 -11.99 -9.51
CA LYS A 63 8.77 -11.06 -10.65
C LYS A 63 7.37 -11.01 -11.24
N GLY A 64 6.79 -9.82 -11.35
CA GLY A 64 5.45 -9.62 -11.94
C GLY A 64 4.29 -9.99 -11.02
N ALA A 65 4.55 -10.28 -9.75
CA ALA A 65 3.50 -10.52 -8.78
C ALA A 65 2.55 -9.31 -8.68
N ARG A 66 1.25 -9.60 -8.57
CA ARG A 66 0.20 -8.60 -8.33
C ARG A 66 -0.31 -8.79 -6.92
N ALA A 67 -0.46 -7.69 -6.19
CA ALA A 67 -0.95 -7.72 -4.82
C ALA A 67 -2.05 -6.69 -4.63
N ASP A 68 -3.06 -7.08 -3.88
CA ASP A 68 -4.04 -6.17 -3.32
C ASP A 68 -3.50 -5.63 -2.00
N LEU A 69 -3.55 -4.30 -1.84
CA LEU A 69 -3.07 -3.63 -0.63
C LEU A 69 -4.23 -3.18 0.24
N LYS A 70 -4.08 -3.40 1.55
CA LYS A 70 -5.04 -2.93 2.55
C LYS A 70 -4.33 -2.35 3.75
N GLY A 71 -4.69 -1.12 4.10
CA GLY A 71 -4.24 -0.42 5.30
C GLY A 71 -5.33 -0.44 6.37
N THR A 72 -4.92 -0.39 7.63
CA THR A 72 -5.83 -0.17 8.77
C THR A 72 -5.37 1.05 9.53
N LEU A 73 -6.28 1.98 9.80
CA LEU A 73 -6.03 3.19 10.58
C LEU A 73 -6.03 2.90 12.07
N GLY A 74 -5.50 3.81 12.89
CA GLY A 74 -5.54 3.68 14.35
C GLY A 74 -6.94 3.56 14.95
N ASN A 75 -7.98 3.99 14.24
CA ASN A 75 -9.39 3.81 14.64
C ASN A 75 -10.05 2.53 14.07
N GLY A 76 -9.27 1.63 13.46
CA GLY A 76 -9.75 0.36 12.89
C GLY A 76 -10.35 0.45 11.49
N ARG A 77 -10.59 1.65 10.94
CA ARG A 77 -11.08 1.78 9.56
C ARG A 77 -10.04 1.31 8.56
N SER A 78 -10.50 0.75 7.45
CA SER A 78 -9.64 0.30 6.35
C SER A 78 -9.46 1.36 5.26
N VAL A 79 -8.33 1.28 4.55
CA VAL A 79 -8.01 2.05 3.35
C VAL A 79 -7.45 1.07 2.31
N ASP A 80 -8.00 1.10 1.09
CA ASP A 80 -7.50 0.25 0.01
C ASP A 80 -6.33 0.93 -0.73
N GLY A 81 -5.49 0.13 -1.38
CA GLY A 81 -4.42 0.64 -2.23
C GLY A 81 -4.94 1.40 -3.46
N LEU A 82 -4.20 2.42 -3.87
CA LEU A 82 -4.42 3.09 -5.15
C LEU A 82 -4.25 2.11 -6.31
N ARG A 83 -5.07 2.28 -7.36
CA ARG A 83 -5.03 1.49 -8.60
C ARG A 83 -4.39 2.27 -9.74
#